data_AF-C0PPN9-F1
#
_entry.id   AF-C0PPN9-F1
#
_cell.length_a   1.000
_cell.length_b   1.000
_cell.length_c   1.000
_cell.angle_alpha   90.00
_cell.angle_beta   90.00
_cell.angle_gamma   90.00
#
_symmetry.space_group_name_H-M   'P 1'
#
loop_
_entity.id
_entity.type
_entity.pdbx_description
1 polymer ?
#
loop_
_entity_poly.entity_id
_entity_poly.type
_entity_poly.pdbx_seq_one_letter_code
_entity_poly.pdbx_strand_id
1 'polypeptide(L)'
;MESSTVARIGRSGFYGTEIRHQYEMPRRISSTVPIRQAPNHLSTAAKRVQTITSELQVAVDAIERVKNGFKNFKSEVYEKEKELISKLAKGQSPKFMVVACADSRVCPTHILNFNLGEAFVIRNVANMVAPYEKSGYPGVGSAVEYAVLHLKVENIMVIGHSCCGGINALMSFPDDGPEQTAFIEDWIKIGQEAKFRVKKLHADLPFDQQVTLCEKEAVNVSLENLLTYPFVREGVLKGTLALQGGYYNFVDGTFDTWSFNDSLTPA
;
A
#
# COMPACT_ATOMS: atom_id res chain seq x y z
N MET A 1 10.18 -2.03 71.07
CA MET A 1 10.86 -3.30 70.73
C MET A 1 10.95 -3.30 69.21
N GLU A 2 12.07 -3.23 68.51
CA GLU A 2 13.52 -3.10 68.73
C GLU A 2 14.01 -2.56 67.36
N SER A 3 14.83 -1.50 67.32
CA SER A 3 16.29 -1.58 67.05
C SER A 3 16.59 -1.97 65.58
N SER A 4 17.40 -1.28 64.77
CA SER A 4 18.58 -0.47 65.06
C SER A 4 18.95 0.43 63.87
N THR A 5 19.83 1.38 64.18
CA THR A 5 20.23 2.56 63.42
C THR A 5 21.73 2.47 63.07
N VAL A 6 22.19 3.37 62.19
CA VAL A 6 23.59 3.90 62.03
C VAL A 6 24.56 2.91 61.33
N ALA A 7 25.54 3.29 60.49
CA ALA A 7 26.42 4.45 60.55
C ALA A 7 27.12 4.82 59.22
N ARG A 8 27.47 6.12 59.14
CA ARG A 8 28.43 6.75 58.23
C ARG A 8 29.87 6.66 58.79
N ILE A 9 30.81 7.23 58.01
CA ILE A 9 32.22 7.65 58.29
C ILE A 9 33.21 6.65 57.66
N GLY A 10 34.28 7.00 56.94
CA GLY A 10 34.92 8.27 56.61
C GLY A 10 36.46 8.13 56.66
N ARG A 11 37.13 8.59 55.58
CA ARG A 11 38.49 9.15 55.46
C ARG A 11 39.77 8.30 55.65
N SER A 12 40.76 8.72 54.83
CA SER A 12 42.24 8.78 55.01
C SER A 12 42.98 7.45 55.24
N GLY A 13 44.02 7.08 54.49
CA GLY A 13 45.14 7.86 53.97
C GLY A 13 46.38 7.44 54.75
N PHE A 14 47.38 6.81 54.13
CA PHE A 14 48.71 6.62 54.74
C PHE A 14 49.82 6.57 53.68
N TYR A 15 50.83 7.39 53.95
CA TYR A 15 52.14 7.46 53.33
C TYR A 15 53.01 6.24 53.73
N GLY A 16 53.93 5.85 52.84
CA GLY A 16 55.02 4.93 53.16
C GLY A 16 56.17 5.12 52.17
N THR A 17 57.21 5.84 52.60
CA THR A 17 58.53 5.97 51.98
C THR A 17 59.49 4.92 52.55
N GLU A 18 60.37 4.37 51.70
CA GLU A 18 61.83 4.13 51.90
C GLU A 18 62.34 2.95 51.02
N ILE A 19 63.12 3.20 49.96
CA ILE A 19 64.60 3.28 49.84
C ILE A 19 65.29 1.91 49.57
N ARG A 20 65.74 1.80 48.30
CA ARG A 20 66.97 1.20 47.71
C ARG A 20 67.38 -0.24 48.06
N HIS A 21 67.51 -1.05 47.00
CA HIS A 21 68.85 -1.48 46.55
C HIS A 21 68.89 -1.81 45.06
N GLN A 22 69.99 -1.40 44.43
CA GLN A 22 70.33 -1.55 43.02
C GLN A 22 70.55 -3.02 42.66
N TYR A 23 70.04 -3.45 41.49
CA TYR A 23 70.70 -4.42 40.64
C TYR A 23 70.34 -4.14 39.19
N GLU A 24 71.36 -4.02 38.34
CA GLU A 24 71.29 -3.51 36.97
C GLU A 24 71.43 -4.66 35.95
N MET A 25 70.76 -4.48 34.80
CA MET A 25 70.95 -5.12 33.48
C MET A 25 70.38 -6.55 33.26
N PRO A 26 69.87 -6.91 32.05
CA PRO A 26 70.24 -6.36 30.74
C PRO A 26 69.09 -5.84 29.83
N ARG A 27 69.48 -4.95 28.92
CA ARG A 27 68.67 -4.31 27.88
C ARG A 27 67.96 -5.36 27.01
N ARG A 28 66.62 -5.39 27.04
CA ARG A 28 65.83 -6.09 26.01
C ARG A 28 65.80 -5.24 24.75
N ILE A 29 66.26 -5.85 23.67
CA ILE A 29 66.13 -5.39 22.29
C ILE A 29 64.63 -5.23 22.00
N SER A 30 64.20 -4.00 21.70
CA SER A 30 62.85 -3.69 21.24
C SER A 30 62.69 -4.21 19.82
N SER A 31 62.04 -5.37 19.67
CA SER A 31 61.44 -5.80 18.41
C SER A 31 59.95 -5.51 18.45
N THR A 32 59.57 -4.28 18.12
CA THR A 32 58.18 -3.98 17.75
C THR A 32 57.88 -4.69 16.43
N VAL A 33 57.33 -5.90 16.51
CA VAL A 33 56.65 -6.54 15.38
C VAL A 33 55.36 -5.75 15.15
N PRO A 34 55.12 -5.17 13.95
CA PRO A 34 53.84 -4.56 13.68
C PRO A 34 52.78 -5.67 13.65
N ILE A 35 51.80 -5.60 14.55
CA ILE A 35 50.58 -6.39 14.46
C ILE A 35 49.89 -5.93 13.16
N ARG A 36 50.04 -6.71 12.08
CA ARG A 36 49.18 -6.55 10.91
C ARG A 36 47.75 -6.83 11.39
N GLN A 37 46.92 -5.80 11.48
CA GLN A 37 45.47 -5.99 11.55
C GLN A 37 45.08 -6.78 10.30
N ALA A 38 44.67 -8.03 10.48
CA ALA A 38 44.06 -8.79 9.40
C ALA A 38 42.79 -8.04 8.96
N PRO A 39 42.56 -7.83 7.66
CA PRO A 39 41.31 -7.25 7.21
C PRO A 39 40.17 -8.14 7.71
N ASN A 40 39.12 -7.51 8.29
CA ASN A 40 37.87 -8.16 8.68
C ASN A 40 37.14 -8.67 7.43
N HIS A 41 37.69 -9.69 6.79
CA HIS A 41 37.04 -10.40 5.70
C HIS A 41 36.27 -11.55 6.33
N LEU A 42 35.02 -11.27 6.74
CA LEU A 42 34.06 -12.32 7.08
C LEU A 42 34.07 -13.37 5.95
N SER A 43 34.24 -14.64 6.31
CA SER A 43 34.18 -15.73 5.34
C SER A 43 32.85 -15.68 4.58
N THR A 44 32.81 -16.18 3.36
CA THR A 44 31.57 -16.23 2.55
C THR A 44 30.43 -16.89 3.32
N ALA A 45 30.73 -17.85 4.19
CA ALA A 45 29.75 -18.47 5.09
C ALA A 45 29.26 -17.50 6.18
N ALA A 46 30.15 -16.75 6.84
CA ALA A 46 29.77 -15.78 7.88
C ALA A 46 28.96 -14.59 7.32
N LYS A 47 29.27 -14.12 6.10
CA LYS A 47 28.46 -13.11 5.39
C LYS A 47 27.05 -13.60 5.08
N ARG A 48 26.92 -14.86 4.65
CA ARG A 48 25.62 -15.50 4.39
C ARG A 48 24.80 -15.64 5.67
N VAL A 49 25.41 -16.07 6.77
CA VAL A 49 24.73 -16.17 8.08
C VAL A 49 24.23 -14.80 8.53
N GLN A 50 25.05 -13.75 8.45
CA GLN A 50 24.65 -12.38 8.82
C GLN A 50 23.50 -11.86 7.96
N THR A 51 23.52 -12.12 6.65
CA THR A 51 22.45 -11.73 5.72
C THR A 51 21.14 -12.44 6.09
N ILE A 52 21.19 -13.77 6.29
CA ILE A 52 20.03 -14.57 6.71
C ILE A 52 19.48 -14.06 8.06
N THR A 53 20.35 -13.75 9.02
CA THR A 53 19.93 -13.18 10.31
C THR A 53 19.24 -11.83 10.13
N SER A 54 19.75 -10.94 9.28
CA SER A 54 19.11 -9.64 9.04
C SER A 54 17.77 -9.74 8.31
N GLU A 55 17.65 -10.62 7.30
CA GLU A 55 16.39 -10.88 6.60
C GLU A 55 15.34 -11.47 7.54
N LEU A 56 15.76 -12.42 8.39
CA LEU A 56 14.88 -13.02 9.39
C LEU A 56 14.42 -11.99 10.43
N GLN A 57 15.30 -11.07 10.85
CA GLN A 57 14.93 -9.99 11.78
C GLN A 57 13.90 -9.05 11.16
N VAL A 58 14.09 -8.62 9.90
CA VAL A 58 13.13 -7.77 9.18
C VAL A 58 11.77 -8.47 9.04
N ALA A 59 11.77 -9.77 8.74
CA ALA A 59 10.54 -10.55 8.67
C ALA A 59 9.83 -10.66 10.03
N VAL A 60 10.57 -10.89 11.11
CA VAL A 60 10.04 -10.92 12.48
C VAL A 60 9.42 -9.58 12.86
N ASP A 61 10.10 -8.46 12.56
CA ASP A 61 9.61 -7.11 12.84
C ASP A 61 8.32 -6.82 12.06
N ALA A 62 8.22 -7.27 10.81
CA ALA A 62 7.02 -7.14 9.99
C ALA A 62 5.83 -7.93 10.57
N ILE A 63 6.06 -9.17 11.01
CA ILE A 63 5.01 -9.99 11.63
C ILE A 63 4.56 -9.40 12.97
N GLU A 64 5.47 -8.90 13.80
CA GLU A 64 5.10 -8.22 15.05
C GLU A 64 4.30 -6.94 14.80
N ARG A 65 4.65 -6.16 13.76
CA ARG A 65 3.85 -5.00 13.34
C ARG A 65 2.41 -5.38 12.97
N VAL A 66 2.20 -6.52 12.29
CA VAL A 66 0.86 -7.02 11.94
C VAL A 66 0.10 -7.44 13.21
N LYS A 67 0.73 -8.23 14.10
CA LYS A 67 0.11 -8.65 15.36
C LYS A 67 -0.31 -7.47 16.23
N ASN A 68 0.57 -6.48 16.37
CA ASN A 68 0.27 -5.29 17.17
C ASN A 68 -0.81 -4.43 16.51
N GLY A 69 -0.85 -4.35 15.18
CA GLY A 69 -1.95 -3.73 14.45
C GLY A 69 -3.30 -4.40 14.72
N PHE A 70 -3.36 -5.73 14.73
CA PHE A 70 -4.58 -6.46 15.06
C PHE A 70 -4.99 -6.29 16.53
N LYS A 71 -4.04 -6.29 17.48
CA LYS A 71 -4.34 -5.98 18.89
C LYS A 71 -4.99 -4.60 19.03
N ASN A 72 -4.47 -3.60 18.33
CA ASN A 72 -5.04 -2.26 18.31
C ASN A 72 -6.44 -2.23 17.67
N PHE A 73 -6.64 -2.87 16.52
CA PHE A 73 -7.97 -3.01 15.93
C PHE A 73 -8.95 -3.67 16.91
N LYS A 74 -8.50 -4.71 17.62
CA LYS A 74 -9.32 -5.39 18.61
C LYS A 74 -9.75 -4.45 19.73
N SER A 75 -8.81 -3.74 20.36
CA SER A 75 -9.13 -2.85 21.49
C SER A 75 -9.92 -1.61 21.07
N GLU A 76 -9.53 -0.98 19.96
CA GLU A 76 -10.06 0.32 19.58
C GLU A 76 -11.32 0.26 18.74
N VAL A 77 -11.54 -0.83 18.01
CA VAL A 77 -12.70 -1.00 17.13
C VAL A 77 -13.55 -2.18 17.59
N TYR A 78 -12.99 -3.39 17.63
CA TYR A 78 -13.80 -4.61 17.84
C TYR A 78 -14.56 -4.61 19.17
N GLU A 79 -13.86 -4.31 20.27
CA GLU A 79 -14.47 -4.33 21.61
C GLU A 79 -15.49 -3.20 21.81
N LYS A 80 -15.33 -2.06 21.10
CA LYS A 80 -16.24 -0.91 21.17
C LYS A 80 -17.47 -1.09 20.27
N GLU A 81 -17.31 -1.78 19.13
CA GLU A 81 -18.34 -1.98 18.10
C GLU A 81 -18.92 -3.41 18.11
N LYS A 82 -18.99 -4.07 19.27
CA LYS A 82 -19.42 -5.47 19.39
C LYS A 82 -20.81 -5.74 18.79
N GLU A 83 -21.75 -4.81 18.96
CA GLU A 83 -23.10 -4.96 18.43
C GLU A 83 -23.10 -4.95 16.90
N LEU A 84 -22.41 -3.98 16.30
CA LEU A 84 -22.23 -3.89 14.85
C LEU A 84 -21.58 -5.17 14.32
N ILE A 85 -20.47 -5.60 14.92
CA ILE A 85 -19.74 -6.78 14.46
C ILE A 85 -20.56 -8.05 14.64
N SER A 86 -21.36 -8.17 15.71
CA SER A 86 -22.28 -9.30 15.89
C SER A 86 -23.35 -9.35 14.80
N LYS A 87 -23.82 -8.19 14.31
CA LYS A 87 -24.70 -8.12 13.14
C LYS A 87 -23.97 -8.54 11.86
N LEU A 88 -22.77 -8.00 11.62
CA LEU A 88 -21.96 -8.29 10.43
C LEU A 88 -21.49 -9.75 10.36
N ALA A 89 -21.29 -10.40 11.51
CA ALA A 89 -20.95 -11.82 11.58
C ALA A 89 -22.04 -12.74 11.00
N LYS A 90 -23.29 -12.25 10.90
CA LYS A 90 -24.41 -12.99 10.31
C LYS A 90 -24.52 -12.79 8.80
N GLY A 91 -23.89 -11.75 8.25
CA GLY A 91 -23.93 -11.41 6.83
C GLY A 91 -23.58 -9.95 6.59
N GLN A 92 -23.33 -9.63 5.31
CA GLN A 92 -23.05 -8.27 4.84
C GLN A 92 -24.14 -7.79 3.88
N SER A 93 -24.41 -6.49 3.87
CA SER A 93 -25.34 -5.84 2.93
C SER A 93 -24.84 -4.42 2.55
N PRO A 94 -23.62 -4.32 1.99
CA PRO A 94 -23.03 -3.04 1.65
C PRO A 94 -23.87 -2.29 0.61
N LYS A 95 -23.88 -0.96 0.70
CA LYS A 95 -24.58 -0.10 -0.27
C LYS A 95 -23.68 0.35 -1.42
N PHE A 96 -22.37 0.27 -1.22
CA PHE A 96 -21.36 0.65 -2.18
C PHE A 96 -20.55 -0.57 -2.63
N MET A 97 -20.28 -0.65 -3.92
CA MET A 97 -19.10 -1.30 -4.45
C MET A 97 -18.07 -0.22 -4.79
N VAL A 98 -16.81 -0.44 -4.41
CA VAL A 98 -15.72 0.49 -4.70
C VAL A 98 -14.61 -0.23 -5.46
N VAL A 99 -14.22 0.34 -6.60
CA VAL A 99 -13.03 -0.05 -7.36
C VAL A 99 -11.97 1.03 -7.12
N ALA A 100 -10.88 0.67 -6.44
CA ALA A 100 -9.80 1.60 -6.09
C ALA A 100 -8.43 1.03 -6.47
N CYS A 101 -7.41 1.88 -6.48
CA CYS A 101 -6.08 1.45 -6.85
C CYS A 101 -5.45 0.62 -5.72
N ALA A 102 -4.59 -0.33 -6.07
CA ALA A 102 -3.77 -1.10 -5.14
C ALA A 102 -2.68 -0.25 -4.44
N ASP A 103 -2.48 0.99 -4.88
CA ASP A 103 -1.54 1.95 -4.29
C ASP A 103 -1.74 2.10 -2.77
N SER A 104 -0.65 1.97 -2.01
CA SER A 104 -0.71 1.93 -0.54
C SER A 104 -1.22 3.23 0.10
N ARG A 105 -1.25 4.34 -0.64
CA ARG A 105 -1.64 5.68 -0.16
C ARG A 105 -3.15 5.94 -0.21
N VAL A 106 -3.92 5.11 -0.94
CA VAL A 106 -5.31 5.42 -1.32
C VAL A 106 -6.32 4.36 -0.87
N CYS A 107 -6.12 3.80 0.33
CA CYS A 107 -7.07 2.83 0.90
C CYS A 107 -8.48 3.45 1.03
N PRO A 108 -9.49 2.99 0.28
CA PRO A 108 -10.80 3.66 0.20
C PRO A 108 -11.52 3.72 1.55
N THR A 109 -11.41 2.68 2.37
CA THR A 109 -11.96 2.67 3.73
C THR A 109 -11.40 3.80 4.58
N HIS A 110 -10.12 4.14 4.40
CA HIS A 110 -9.48 5.20 5.16
C HIS A 110 -9.86 6.58 4.62
N ILE A 111 -9.71 6.80 3.30
CA ILE A 111 -9.89 8.13 2.71
C ILE A 111 -11.35 8.59 2.65
N LEU A 112 -12.31 7.66 2.63
CA LEU A 112 -13.75 7.96 2.63
C LEU A 112 -14.44 7.66 3.97
N ASN A 113 -13.69 7.23 4.99
CA ASN A 113 -14.21 6.90 6.31
C ASN A 113 -15.39 5.89 6.27
N PHE A 114 -15.28 4.85 5.44
CA PHE A 114 -16.26 3.76 5.45
C PHE A 114 -16.15 2.95 6.74
N ASN A 115 -17.29 2.68 7.37
CA ASN A 115 -17.40 1.72 8.45
C ASN A 115 -17.39 0.28 7.94
N LEU A 116 -17.24 -0.67 8.88
CA LEU A 116 -17.33 -2.08 8.59
C LEU A 116 -18.70 -2.42 7.97
N GLY A 117 -18.68 -3.08 6.81
CA GLY A 117 -19.88 -3.51 6.10
C GLY A 117 -20.52 -2.48 5.16
N GLU A 118 -19.99 -1.25 5.04
CA GLU A 118 -20.59 -0.24 4.17
C GLU A 118 -20.22 -0.40 2.69
N ALA A 119 -18.99 -0.85 2.40
CA ALA A 119 -18.46 -0.96 1.05
C ALA A 119 -17.87 -2.35 0.77
N PHE A 120 -18.24 -2.92 -0.38
CA PHE A 120 -17.59 -4.06 -0.99
C PHE A 120 -16.47 -3.58 -1.92
N VAL A 121 -15.21 -3.85 -1.58
CA VAL A 121 -14.05 -3.20 -2.20
C VAL A 121 -13.24 -4.19 -3.04
N ILE A 122 -12.92 -3.80 -4.26
CA ILE A 122 -11.86 -4.41 -5.07
C ILE A 122 -10.72 -3.40 -5.27
N ARG A 123 -9.48 -3.89 -5.19
CA ARG A 123 -8.28 -3.08 -5.41
C ARG A 123 -7.36 -3.73 -6.43
N ASN A 124 -7.00 -3.00 -7.48
CA ASN A 124 -6.13 -3.48 -8.55
C ASN A 124 -5.23 -2.34 -9.06
N VAL A 125 -4.29 -2.63 -9.95
CA VAL A 125 -3.39 -1.61 -10.51
C VAL A 125 -4.21 -0.60 -11.32
N ALA A 126 -4.08 0.69 -10.98
CA ALA A 126 -4.78 1.79 -11.65
C ALA A 126 -6.32 1.71 -11.65
N ASN A 127 -6.93 1.03 -10.66
CA ASN A 127 -8.39 1.03 -10.44
C ASN A 127 -9.23 0.75 -11.70
N MET A 128 -8.71 -0.10 -12.59
CA MET A 128 -9.32 -0.35 -13.89
C MET A 128 -10.45 -1.38 -13.79
N VAL A 129 -11.50 -1.14 -14.56
CA VAL A 129 -12.54 -2.13 -14.84
C VAL A 129 -12.46 -2.53 -16.30
N ALA A 130 -12.14 -3.79 -16.56
CA ALA A 130 -12.16 -4.35 -17.91
C ALA A 130 -13.60 -4.47 -18.44
N PRO A 131 -13.81 -4.47 -19.77
CA PRO A 131 -15.12 -4.79 -20.34
C PRO A 131 -15.54 -6.23 -20.02
N TYR A 132 -16.83 -6.51 -20.15
CA TYR A 132 -17.41 -7.83 -19.95
C TYR A 132 -16.85 -8.84 -20.96
N GLU A 133 -15.99 -9.72 -20.48
CA GLU A 133 -15.49 -10.86 -21.23
C GLU A 133 -15.33 -12.06 -20.28
N LYS A 134 -15.96 -13.20 -20.61
CA LYS A 134 -15.90 -14.40 -19.76
C LYS A 134 -14.49 -15.01 -19.66
N SER A 135 -13.69 -14.87 -20.71
CA SER A 135 -12.31 -15.38 -20.80
C SER A 135 -11.25 -14.37 -20.38
N GLY A 136 -11.61 -13.10 -20.20
CA GLY A 136 -10.66 -12.01 -19.96
C GLY A 136 -10.22 -11.93 -18.50
N TYR A 137 -10.76 -10.95 -17.76
CA TYR A 137 -10.34 -10.62 -16.40
C TYR A 137 -11.36 -11.08 -15.34
N PRO A 138 -11.39 -12.38 -14.97
CA PRO A 138 -12.45 -12.94 -14.14
C PRO A 138 -12.48 -12.35 -12.72
N GLY A 139 -11.36 -11.83 -12.23
CA GLY A 139 -11.28 -11.22 -10.89
C GLY A 139 -12.20 -10.00 -10.75
N VAL A 140 -12.18 -9.07 -11.71
CA VAL A 140 -13.06 -7.89 -11.68
C VAL A 140 -14.49 -8.30 -12.01
N GLY A 141 -14.68 -9.11 -13.04
CA GLY A 141 -16.02 -9.53 -13.46
C GLY A 141 -16.80 -10.27 -12.38
N SER A 142 -16.16 -11.20 -11.67
CA SER A 142 -16.78 -11.93 -10.55
C SER A 142 -17.12 -11.01 -9.36
N ALA A 143 -16.26 -10.02 -9.05
CA ALA A 143 -16.54 -9.05 -8.00
C ALA A 143 -17.75 -8.17 -8.35
N VAL A 144 -17.83 -7.69 -9.59
CA VAL A 144 -18.96 -6.89 -10.10
C VAL A 144 -20.25 -7.71 -10.10
N GLU A 145 -20.20 -8.96 -10.58
CA GLU A 145 -21.34 -9.88 -10.56
C GLU A 145 -21.83 -10.14 -9.13
N TYR A 146 -20.93 -10.45 -8.20
CA TYR A 146 -21.28 -10.71 -6.81
C TYR A 146 -21.89 -9.49 -6.12
N ALA A 147 -21.28 -8.31 -6.29
CA ALA A 147 -21.78 -7.07 -5.69
C ALA A 147 -23.20 -6.74 -6.19
N VAL A 148 -23.44 -6.81 -7.49
CA VAL A 148 -24.72 -6.40 -8.10
C VAL A 148 -25.79 -7.47 -7.94
N LEU A 149 -25.49 -8.73 -8.26
CA LEU A 149 -26.49 -9.79 -8.28
C LEU A 149 -26.73 -10.43 -6.92
N HIS A 150 -25.74 -10.46 -6.02
CA HIS A 150 -25.87 -11.13 -4.73
C HIS A 150 -25.98 -10.15 -3.56
N LEU A 151 -25.07 -9.16 -3.48
CA LEU A 151 -25.10 -8.17 -2.39
C LEU A 151 -26.12 -7.05 -2.62
N LYS A 152 -26.60 -6.88 -3.86
CA LYS A 152 -27.56 -5.85 -4.26
C LYS A 152 -27.07 -4.44 -3.89
N VAL A 153 -25.80 -4.15 -4.15
CA VAL A 153 -25.26 -2.79 -3.99
C VAL A 153 -26.07 -1.81 -4.83
N GLU A 154 -26.18 -0.58 -4.35
CA GLU A 154 -26.95 0.49 -5.01
C GLU A 154 -26.02 1.46 -5.75
N ASN A 155 -24.72 1.44 -5.45
CA ASN A 155 -23.73 2.34 -6.02
C ASN A 155 -22.47 1.56 -6.40
N ILE A 156 -21.93 1.81 -7.58
CA ILE A 156 -20.56 1.44 -7.95
C ILE A 156 -19.76 2.71 -8.13
N MET A 157 -18.69 2.86 -7.35
CA MET A 157 -17.76 3.99 -7.47
C MET A 157 -16.40 3.50 -7.95
N VAL A 158 -15.88 4.11 -9.02
CA VAL A 158 -14.50 3.91 -9.50
C VAL A 158 -13.67 5.13 -9.09
N ILE A 159 -12.61 4.91 -8.32
CA ILE A 159 -11.80 5.99 -7.73
C ILE A 159 -10.40 5.99 -8.34
N GLY A 160 -10.16 6.96 -9.22
CA GLY A 160 -8.82 7.35 -9.67
C GLY A 160 -8.07 8.16 -8.62
N HIS A 161 -6.78 8.38 -8.81
CA HIS A 161 -5.98 9.17 -7.88
C HIS A 161 -4.77 9.83 -8.52
N SER A 162 -4.26 10.88 -7.88
CA SER A 162 -3.05 11.59 -8.30
C SER A 162 -1.80 10.70 -8.26
N CYS A 163 -0.86 10.94 -9.16
CA CYS A 163 0.44 10.26 -9.23
C CYS A 163 0.32 8.72 -9.25
N CYS A 164 -0.61 8.21 -10.06
CA CYS A 164 -0.85 6.79 -10.25
C CYS A 164 0.24 6.14 -11.10
N GLY A 165 1.01 5.23 -10.51
CA GLY A 165 2.08 4.54 -11.22
C GLY A 165 1.61 3.74 -12.45
N GLY A 166 0.41 3.15 -12.39
CA GLY A 166 -0.15 2.39 -13.52
C GLY A 166 -0.58 3.29 -14.69
N ILE A 167 -1.16 4.46 -14.41
CA ILE A 167 -1.51 5.43 -15.46
C ILE A 167 -0.26 6.09 -16.04
N ASN A 168 0.72 6.42 -15.19
CA ASN A 168 2.01 6.91 -15.66
C ASN A 168 2.68 5.90 -16.61
N ALA A 169 2.65 4.61 -16.24
CA ALA A 169 3.17 3.53 -17.08
C ALA A 169 2.40 3.43 -18.40
N LEU A 170 1.06 3.45 -18.37
CA LEU A 170 0.20 3.46 -19.57
C LEU A 170 0.56 4.59 -20.53
N MET A 171 0.74 5.80 -20.01
CA MET A 171 1.11 6.97 -20.79
C MET A 171 2.55 6.91 -21.34
N SER A 172 3.45 6.24 -20.63
CA SER A 172 4.87 6.13 -20.99
C SER A 172 5.18 5.03 -21.99
N PHE A 173 4.48 3.89 -21.92
CA PHE A 173 4.75 2.77 -22.83
C PHE A 173 4.42 3.14 -24.27
N PRO A 174 5.24 2.70 -25.24
CA PRO A 174 4.94 2.90 -26.65
C PRO A 174 3.66 2.14 -27.03
N ASP A 175 2.91 2.69 -27.98
CA ASP A 175 1.69 2.05 -28.48
C ASP A 175 2.00 0.80 -29.32
N ASP A 176 3.19 0.78 -29.94
CA ASP A 176 3.72 -0.34 -30.72
C ASP A 176 5.08 -0.80 -30.17
N GLY A 177 5.30 -2.11 -30.07
CA GLY A 177 6.59 -2.68 -29.66
C GLY A 177 6.45 -4.00 -28.89
N PRO A 178 7.57 -4.68 -28.61
CA PRO A 178 7.54 -5.84 -27.73
C PRO A 178 7.22 -5.41 -26.30
N GLU A 179 6.40 -6.21 -25.62
CA GLU A 179 6.12 -5.99 -24.19
C GLU A 179 7.41 -6.13 -23.38
N GLN A 180 7.57 -5.22 -22.42
CA GLN A 180 8.72 -5.17 -21.50
C GLN A 180 8.39 -5.79 -20.14
N THR A 181 7.11 -6.06 -19.89
CA THR A 181 6.58 -6.55 -18.62
C THR A 181 5.72 -7.79 -18.85
N ALA A 182 5.71 -8.71 -17.88
CA ALA A 182 4.98 -9.97 -18.03
C ALA A 182 3.45 -9.84 -17.94
N PHE A 183 2.95 -8.80 -17.24
CA PHE A 183 1.52 -8.62 -16.95
C PHE A 183 1.07 -7.16 -16.93
N ILE A 184 1.99 -6.21 -16.71
CA ILE A 184 1.63 -4.82 -16.43
C ILE A 184 1.07 -4.17 -17.69
N GLU A 185 1.73 -4.33 -18.83
CA GLU A 185 1.27 -3.81 -20.12
C GLU A 185 -0.05 -4.43 -20.56
N ASP A 186 -0.21 -5.75 -20.44
CA ASP A 186 -1.49 -6.41 -20.73
C ASP A 186 -2.64 -5.85 -19.87
N TRP A 187 -2.41 -5.70 -18.57
CA TRP A 187 -3.40 -5.17 -17.65
C TRP A 187 -3.77 -3.71 -17.95
N ILE A 188 -2.79 -2.81 -18.07
CA ILE A 188 -3.07 -1.38 -18.23
C ILE A 188 -3.61 -1.01 -19.61
N LYS A 189 -3.54 -1.92 -20.61
CA LYS A 189 -4.19 -1.75 -21.92
C LYS A 189 -5.70 -1.58 -21.81
N ILE A 190 -6.33 -2.00 -20.71
CA ILE A 190 -7.74 -1.66 -20.42
C ILE A 190 -7.98 -0.14 -20.50
N GLY A 191 -7.00 0.68 -20.12
CA GLY A 191 -7.04 2.14 -20.19
C GLY A 191 -6.58 2.75 -21.53
N GLN A 192 -6.31 1.95 -22.57
CA GLN A 192 -5.74 2.46 -23.83
C GLN A 192 -6.63 3.52 -24.49
N GLU A 193 -7.95 3.38 -24.39
CA GLU A 193 -8.88 4.38 -24.90
C GLU A 193 -8.75 5.73 -24.17
N ALA A 194 -8.51 5.72 -22.86
CA ALA A 194 -8.28 6.95 -22.09
C ALA A 194 -6.98 7.66 -22.53
N LYS A 195 -5.90 6.87 -22.70
CA LYS A 195 -4.63 7.36 -23.26
C LYS A 195 -4.84 7.99 -24.64
N PHE A 196 -5.59 7.31 -25.52
CA PHE A 196 -5.88 7.80 -26.86
C PHE A 196 -6.63 9.15 -26.82
N ARG A 197 -7.72 9.24 -26.06
CA ARG A 197 -8.52 10.47 -25.92
C ARG A 197 -7.68 11.63 -25.40
N VAL A 198 -6.90 11.41 -24.35
CA VAL A 198 -6.04 12.46 -23.76
C VAL A 198 -4.94 12.90 -24.72
N LYS A 199 -4.21 11.97 -25.33
CA LYS A 199 -3.17 12.31 -26.32
C LYS A 199 -3.75 13.08 -27.51
N LYS A 200 -4.97 12.75 -27.94
CA LYS A 200 -5.64 13.41 -29.06
C LYS A 200 -6.12 14.83 -28.72
N LEU A 201 -6.71 15.02 -27.54
CA LEU A 201 -7.35 16.28 -27.14
C LEU A 201 -6.38 17.25 -26.46
N HIS A 202 -5.27 16.75 -25.93
CA HIS A 202 -4.33 17.50 -25.07
C HIS A 202 -2.87 17.25 -25.43
N ALA A 203 -2.59 17.04 -26.73
CA ALA A 203 -1.25 16.74 -27.24
C ALA A 203 -0.20 17.83 -26.90
N ASP A 204 -0.64 19.07 -26.73
CA ASP A 204 0.15 20.26 -26.46
C ASP A 204 0.50 20.45 -24.98
N LEU A 205 -0.18 19.74 -24.07
CA LEU A 205 0.10 19.84 -22.64
C LEU A 205 1.37 19.08 -22.25
N PRO A 206 2.08 19.53 -21.19
CA PRO A 206 3.18 18.77 -20.62
C PRO A 206 2.77 17.35 -20.21
N PHE A 207 3.70 16.40 -20.30
CA PHE A 207 3.44 14.99 -20.02
C PHE A 207 2.75 14.75 -18.67
N ASP A 208 3.21 15.38 -17.59
CA ASP A 208 2.62 15.21 -16.26
C ASP A 208 1.16 15.68 -16.21
N GLN A 209 0.79 16.73 -16.95
CA GLN A 209 -0.60 17.18 -17.05
C GLN A 209 -1.45 16.20 -17.86
N GLN A 210 -0.90 15.62 -18.93
CA GLN A 210 -1.57 14.55 -19.67
C GLN A 210 -1.78 13.31 -18.77
N VAL A 211 -0.82 12.94 -17.92
CA VAL A 211 -0.98 11.84 -16.95
C VAL A 211 -2.14 12.15 -16.01
N THR A 212 -2.20 13.35 -15.42
CA THR A 212 -3.31 13.74 -14.52
C THR A 212 -4.68 13.71 -15.22
N LEU A 213 -4.76 14.14 -16.48
CA LEU A 213 -6.00 14.04 -17.25
C LEU A 213 -6.35 12.57 -17.54
N CYS A 214 -5.36 11.74 -17.84
CA CYS A 214 -5.54 10.32 -18.09
C CYS A 214 -5.99 9.57 -16.83
N GLU A 215 -5.56 9.99 -15.63
CA GLU A 215 -6.03 9.41 -14.36
C GLU A 215 -7.54 9.57 -14.19
N LYS A 216 -8.10 10.73 -14.61
CA LYS A 216 -9.55 10.98 -14.62
C LYS A 216 -10.25 10.27 -15.78
N GLU A 217 -9.68 10.29 -16.97
CA GLU A 217 -10.29 9.68 -18.14
C GLU A 217 -10.33 8.14 -18.06
N ALA A 218 -9.35 7.51 -17.40
CA ALA A 218 -9.36 6.07 -17.14
C ALA A 218 -10.51 5.65 -16.21
N VAL A 219 -10.96 6.55 -15.31
CA VAL A 219 -12.18 6.34 -14.52
C VAL A 219 -13.39 6.34 -15.44
N ASN A 220 -13.50 7.29 -16.37
CA ASN A 220 -14.59 7.34 -17.35
C ASN A 220 -14.66 6.08 -18.22
N VAL A 221 -13.53 5.63 -18.77
CA VAL A 221 -13.45 4.38 -19.53
C VAL A 221 -13.86 3.17 -18.68
N SER A 222 -13.49 3.14 -17.41
CA SER A 222 -13.92 2.06 -16.50
C SER A 222 -15.43 2.09 -16.21
N LEU A 223 -16.05 3.27 -16.12
CA LEU A 223 -17.49 3.42 -16.00
C LEU A 223 -18.23 3.00 -17.28
N GLU A 224 -17.68 3.32 -18.46
CA GLU A 224 -18.17 2.82 -19.75
C GLU A 224 -18.08 1.29 -19.84
N ASN A 225 -16.95 0.72 -19.41
CA ASN A 225 -16.75 -0.72 -19.37
C ASN A 225 -17.75 -1.41 -18.43
N LEU A 226 -18.10 -0.80 -17.30
CA LEU A 226 -19.14 -1.31 -16.40
C LEU A 226 -20.50 -1.48 -17.11
N LEU A 227 -20.85 -0.62 -18.07
CA LEU A 227 -22.09 -0.75 -18.86
C LEU A 227 -22.08 -1.88 -19.89
N THR A 228 -20.93 -2.51 -20.14
CA THR A 228 -20.85 -3.73 -20.96
C THR A 228 -21.32 -4.96 -20.19
N TYR A 229 -21.40 -4.91 -18.87
CA TYR A 229 -21.96 -5.97 -18.03
C TYR A 229 -23.50 -5.92 -18.08
N PRO A 230 -24.19 -6.96 -18.58
CA PRO A 230 -25.64 -6.90 -18.77
C PRO A 230 -26.43 -6.55 -17.51
N PHE A 231 -26.03 -7.11 -16.36
CA PHE A 231 -26.70 -6.89 -15.07
C PHE A 231 -26.41 -5.51 -14.45
N VAL A 232 -25.27 -4.88 -14.79
CA VAL A 232 -25.00 -3.49 -14.41
C VAL A 232 -25.88 -2.56 -15.22
N ARG A 233 -25.88 -2.73 -16.56
CA ARG A 233 -26.71 -1.95 -17.47
C ARG A 233 -28.18 -2.02 -17.09
N GLU A 234 -28.69 -3.22 -16.81
CA GLU A 234 -30.07 -3.42 -16.36
C GLU A 234 -30.36 -2.67 -15.05
N GLY A 235 -29.45 -2.71 -14.07
CA GLY A 235 -29.59 -2.00 -12.80
C GLY A 235 -29.62 -0.48 -12.98
N VAL A 236 -28.78 0.06 -13.87
CA VAL A 236 -28.74 1.49 -14.20
C VAL A 236 -30.04 1.92 -14.89
N LEU A 237 -30.48 1.19 -15.93
CA LEU A 237 -31.73 1.49 -16.65
C LEU A 237 -32.97 1.44 -15.75
N LYS A 238 -32.96 0.58 -14.72
CA LYS A 238 -34.03 0.48 -13.72
C LYS A 238 -33.92 1.52 -12.59
N GLY A 239 -32.85 2.29 -12.53
CA GLY A 239 -32.58 3.23 -11.43
C GLY A 239 -32.28 2.55 -10.10
N THR A 240 -31.94 1.25 -10.08
CA THR A 240 -31.58 0.50 -8.87
C THR A 240 -30.07 0.49 -8.61
N LEU A 241 -29.27 0.96 -9.56
CA LEU A 241 -27.81 1.01 -9.48
C LEU A 241 -27.31 2.33 -10.07
N ALA A 242 -26.48 3.06 -9.33
CA ALA A 242 -25.81 4.27 -9.80
C ALA A 242 -24.32 4.02 -10.05
N LEU A 243 -23.78 4.60 -11.12
CA LEU A 243 -22.35 4.58 -11.43
C LEU A 243 -21.75 5.96 -11.16
N GLN A 244 -20.64 5.99 -10.41
CA GLN A 244 -19.99 7.22 -9.97
C GLN A 244 -18.47 7.16 -10.21
N GLY A 245 -17.92 8.26 -10.71
CA GLY A 245 -16.49 8.48 -10.75
C GLY A 245 -16.04 9.28 -9.53
N GLY A 246 -14.84 8.96 -9.05
CA GLY A 246 -14.14 9.71 -8.02
C GLY A 246 -12.69 9.92 -8.40
N TYR A 247 -12.10 11.03 -7.94
CA TYR A 247 -10.68 11.30 -8.11
C TYR A 247 -10.09 11.86 -6.82
N TYR A 248 -9.21 11.10 -6.18
CA TYR A 248 -8.51 11.50 -4.97
C TYR A 248 -7.14 12.11 -5.31
N ASN A 249 -7.00 13.41 -5.08
CA ASN A 249 -5.71 14.08 -5.16
C ASN A 249 -5.08 14.14 -3.76
N PHE A 250 -4.16 13.23 -3.46
CA PHE A 250 -3.46 13.25 -2.17
C PHE A 250 -2.32 14.28 -2.10
N VAL A 251 -1.95 14.91 -3.22
CA VAL A 251 -0.96 16.00 -3.22
C VAL A 251 -1.62 17.25 -2.63
N ASP A 252 -2.85 17.54 -3.04
CA ASP A 252 -3.60 18.73 -2.60
C ASP A 252 -4.66 18.44 -1.52
N GLY A 253 -4.92 17.16 -1.22
CA GLY A 253 -5.91 16.74 -0.24
C GLY A 253 -7.36 16.93 -0.69
N THR A 254 -7.64 16.85 -1.99
CA THR A 254 -8.99 17.06 -2.56
C THR A 254 -9.60 15.76 -3.08
N PHE A 255 -10.93 15.72 -3.14
CA PHE A 255 -11.68 14.59 -3.68
C PHE A 255 -12.81 15.10 -4.59
N ASP A 256 -12.67 14.86 -5.89
CA ASP A 256 -13.70 15.20 -6.89
C ASP A 256 -14.63 13.99 -7.10
N THR A 257 -15.92 14.26 -7.34
CA THR A 257 -16.90 13.22 -7.71
C THR A 257 -17.77 13.64 -8.88
N TRP A 258 -18.23 12.66 -9.66
CA TRP A 258 -19.21 12.87 -10.72
C TRP A 258 -20.08 11.64 -10.91
N SER A 259 -21.33 11.86 -11.31
CA SER A 259 -22.23 10.79 -11.73
C SER A 259 -22.00 10.47 -13.21
N PHE A 260 -22.02 9.19 -13.54
CA PHE A 260 -22.12 8.79 -14.94
C PHE A 260 -23.52 9.11 -15.44
N ASN A 261 -23.66 10.10 -16.34
CA ASN A 261 -24.93 10.42 -16.99
C ASN A 261 -24.98 9.78 -18.37
N ASP A 262 -25.87 8.80 -18.55
CA ASP A 262 -26.12 8.08 -19.81
C ASP A 262 -26.71 8.98 -20.91
N SER A 263 -26.97 10.26 -20.62
CA SER A 263 -27.43 11.26 -21.61
C SER A 263 -26.39 11.57 -22.70
N LEU A 264 -25.19 10.99 -22.62
CA LEU A 264 -24.05 11.26 -23.49
C LEU A 264 -23.65 10.11 -24.41
N THR A 265 -24.45 9.05 -24.56
CA THR A 265 -24.27 8.13 -25.68
C THR A 265 -24.93 8.73 -26.95
N PRO A 266 -24.18 9.03 -28.02
CA PRO A 266 -24.79 9.32 -29.32
C PRO A 266 -25.50 8.06 -29.84
N ALA A 267 -26.62 8.26 -30.52
CA ALA A 267 -27.32 7.25 -31.30
C ALA A 267 -26.42 6.57 -32.35
#